data_AF-A0A7T0JQM5-F1
#
_entry.id   AF-A0A7T0JQM5-F1
#
_cell.length_a   1.000
_cell.length_b   1.000
_cell.length_c   1.000
_cell.angle_alpha   90.00
_cell.angle_beta   90.00
_cell.angle_gamma   90.00
#
_symmetry.space_group_name_H-M   'P 1'
#
loop_
_entity.id
_entity.type
_entity.pdbx_description
1 polymer ?
#
loop_
_entity_poly.entity_id
_entity_poly.type
_entity_poly.pdbx_seq_one_letter_code
_entity_poly.pdbx_strand_id
1 'polypeptide(L)'
;MNSLYKQTLIAAAITFSSASSAFASLPWIGSADYLAAPGAQNDEALVGPFDTYDFGAGIGLIVPDSSVAVGNTFSGWIQTMVNSHILGGTGISVPQLNTTGTGGGFELTVISQFSGTYTSLIGGLLGFTIDSGTASMMFDSNPNFSFANDTGFSDGNAILTGGITGGSGFVNMNVGYGFEAVSLGFTGALAVVDPNVYSPSTIDGGTALFSITALGPFTSTPVISQVIGGDNSVMGNSAVNGQLFELDGKLQLTAVPVPTSAWLFLSGMMGLLAFNRKKPLAA
;
A
#
# COMPACT_ATOMS: atom_id res chain seq x y z
N MET A 1 12.82 -37.65 -41.81
CA MET A 1 11.94 -36.46 -41.80
C MET A 1 11.41 -36.31 -40.40
N ASN A 2 11.83 -35.23 -39.74
CA ASN A 2 11.15 -34.47 -38.67
C ASN A 2 10.67 -35.21 -37.40
N SER A 3 10.94 -34.75 -36.18
CA SER A 3 11.56 -33.50 -35.74
C SER A 3 11.94 -33.62 -34.27
N LEU A 4 13.16 -33.17 -33.95
CA LEU A 4 13.49 -32.65 -32.64
C LEU A 4 12.57 -31.47 -32.32
N TYR A 5 11.79 -31.56 -31.26
CA TYR A 5 11.25 -30.39 -30.56
C TYR A 5 11.25 -30.66 -29.05
N LYS A 6 12.45 -30.55 -28.46
CA LYS A 6 12.63 -30.19 -27.06
C LYS A 6 13.21 -28.78 -27.03
N GLN A 7 12.67 -27.96 -26.14
CA GLN A 7 13.10 -26.59 -25.82
C GLN A 7 12.67 -25.52 -26.82
N THR A 8 11.52 -24.91 -26.57
CA THR A 8 11.31 -23.51 -26.94
C THR A 8 10.68 -22.79 -25.74
N LEU A 9 11.48 -21.89 -25.18
CA LEU A 9 11.11 -20.74 -24.37
C LEU A 9 9.73 -20.18 -24.77
N ILE A 10 8.79 -20.05 -23.84
CA ILE A 10 7.64 -19.14 -24.02
C ILE A 10 7.95 -17.90 -23.19
N ALA A 11 8.72 -17.02 -23.82
CA ALA A 11 8.67 -15.59 -23.56
C ALA A 11 7.71 -14.98 -24.59
N ALA A 12 7.03 -13.89 -24.19
CA ALA A 12 6.17 -13.02 -24.99
C ALA A 12 4.72 -13.47 -25.23
N ALA A 13 3.84 -13.01 -24.35
CA ALA A 13 2.53 -12.48 -24.73
C ALA A 13 2.31 -11.15 -24.00
N ILE A 14 3.15 -10.16 -24.31
CA ILE A 14 2.93 -8.76 -23.98
C ILE A 14 2.96 -8.01 -25.30
N THR A 15 1.81 -7.49 -25.74
CA THR A 15 1.65 -6.30 -26.62
C THR A 15 0.15 -6.05 -26.81
N PHE A 16 -0.44 -5.14 -26.03
CA PHE A 16 -0.69 -3.72 -26.31
C PHE A 16 -2.12 -3.45 -26.80
N SER A 17 -2.94 -2.96 -25.88
CA SER A 17 -4.03 -2.03 -26.18
C SER A 17 -3.75 -0.74 -25.40
N SER A 18 -3.52 0.34 -26.15
CA SER A 18 -3.17 1.70 -25.72
C SER A 18 -2.05 1.82 -24.70
N ALA A 19 -0.81 1.99 -25.21
CA ALA A 19 0.20 2.72 -24.49
C ALA A 19 -0.29 4.17 -24.34
N SER A 20 -1.06 4.46 -23.28
CA SER A 20 -0.76 5.68 -22.56
C SER A 20 0.72 5.60 -22.25
N SER A 21 1.49 6.61 -22.65
CA SER A 21 2.79 6.85 -22.06
C SER A 21 2.55 7.12 -20.58
N ALA A 22 2.37 6.04 -19.81
CA ALA A 22 2.46 6.04 -18.38
C ALA A 22 3.89 6.45 -18.10
N PHE A 23 4.09 7.73 -17.80
CA PHE A 23 5.29 8.16 -17.12
C PHE A 23 5.44 7.21 -15.94
N ALA A 24 6.57 6.51 -15.84
CA ALA A 24 6.87 5.73 -14.66
C ALA A 24 6.71 6.67 -13.46
N SER A 25 5.74 6.36 -12.59
CA SER A 25 5.43 7.19 -11.44
C SER A 25 6.70 7.31 -10.60
N LEU A 26 7.18 8.54 -10.41
CA LEU A 26 8.38 8.78 -9.61
C LEU A 26 8.06 8.47 -8.14
N PRO A 27 8.96 7.79 -7.39
CA PRO A 27 8.80 7.65 -5.97
C PRO A 27 8.64 9.02 -5.31
N TRP A 28 7.66 9.15 -4.43
CA TRP A 28 7.59 10.31 -3.54
C TRP A 28 8.71 10.19 -2.53
N ILE A 29 9.47 11.26 -2.33
CA ILE A 29 10.48 11.36 -1.28
C ILE A 29 10.17 12.62 -0.48
N GLY A 30 9.88 12.43 0.80
CA GLY A 30 9.54 13.54 1.70
C GLY A 30 9.63 13.15 3.16
N SER A 31 9.13 14.03 4.02
CA SER A 31 9.04 13.82 5.46
C SER A 31 7.58 13.84 5.92
N ALA A 32 7.34 13.20 7.06
CA ALA A 32 6.09 13.23 7.81
C ALA A 32 6.36 13.84 9.19
N ASP A 33 5.74 14.97 9.49
CA ASP A 33 5.77 15.63 10.80
C ASP A 33 4.58 15.16 11.64
N TYR A 34 4.78 14.07 12.39
CA TYR A 34 3.71 13.56 13.26
C TYR A 34 3.48 14.42 14.50
N LEU A 35 4.36 15.38 14.81
CA LEU A 35 4.12 16.39 15.85
C LEU A 35 3.07 17.43 15.39
N ALA A 36 2.88 17.56 14.08
CA ALA A 36 1.90 18.45 13.47
C ALA A 36 0.60 17.72 13.09
N ALA A 37 0.49 16.42 13.36
CA ALA A 37 -0.70 15.65 13.07
C ALA A 37 -1.88 16.04 13.97
N PRO A 38 -3.13 15.97 13.48
CA PRO A 38 -4.30 16.16 14.33
C PRO A 38 -4.29 15.17 15.50
N GLY A 39 -4.45 15.68 16.72
CA GLY A 39 -4.45 14.86 17.94
C GLY A 39 -3.08 14.63 18.58
N ALA A 40 -1.99 15.14 17.97
CA ALA A 40 -0.63 15.00 18.50
C ALA A 40 -0.48 15.53 19.95
N GLN A 41 0.29 14.81 20.76
CA GLN A 41 0.51 15.05 22.19
C GLN A 41 1.94 15.52 22.50
N ASN A 42 2.77 15.74 21.48
CA ASN A 42 4.19 16.16 21.54
C ASN A 42 5.15 15.08 22.03
N ASP A 43 4.76 13.81 21.97
CA ASP A 43 5.63 12.65 22.17
C ASP A 43 5.85 11.86 20.86
N GLU A 44 5.49 12.46 19.72
CA GLU A 44 5.68 11.91 18.38
C GLU A 44 7.01 12.34 17.74
N ALA A 45 7.14 12.18 16.42
CA ALA A 45 8.38 12.41 15.70
C ALA A 45 8.17 13.08 14.34
N LEU A 46 9.16 13.89 13.95
CA LEU A 46 9.40 14.22 12.55
C LEU A 46 10.23 13.10 11.92
N VAL A 47 9.70 12.49 10.86
CA VAL A 47 10.32 11.34 10.19
C VAL A 47 10.58 11.67 8.73
N GLY A 48 11.82 11.53 8.28
CA GLY A 48 12.17 11.62 6.87
C GLY A 48 13.63 12.01 6.62
N PRO A 49 14.04 12.02 5.36
CA PRO A 49 13.23 11.68 4.18
C PRO A 49 12.95 10.17 4.07
N PHE A 50 11.79 9.79 3.52
CA PHE A 50 11.41 8.40 3.22
C PHE A 50 10.58 8.32 1.92
N ASP A 51 10.46 7.12 1.37
CA ASP A 51 9.65 6.83 0.17
C ASP A 51 8.66 5.67 0.35
N THR A 52 8.79 4.92 1.44
CA THR A 52 8.07 3.68 1.65
C THR A 52 7.67 3.53 3.11
N TYR A 53 6.45 3.06 3.34
CA TYR A 53 6.00 2.53 4.61
C TYR A 53 6.21 1.02 4.64
N ASP A 54 6.85 0.53 5.69
CA ASP A 54 6.97 -0.88 5.99
C ASP A 54 5.83 -1.27 6.92
N PHE A 55 4.96 -2.17 6.48
CA PHE A 55 3.88 -2.66 7.32
C PHE A 55 4.37 -3.80 8.17
N GLY A 56 3.82 -3.92 9.38
CA GLY A 56 3.98 -5.12 10.17
C GLY A 56 2.97 -6.19 9.79
N ALA A 57 2.95 -7.24 10.62
CA ALA A 57 1.93 -8.27 10.53
C ALA A 57 0.54 -7.65 10.66
N GLY A 58 -0.32 -7.94 9.68
CA GLY A 58 -1.70 -7.51 9.59
C GLY A 58 -2.64 -8.69 9.40
N ILE A 59 -3.93 -8.38 9.41
CA ILE A 59 -5.01 -9.32 9.17
C ILE A 59 -5.85 -8.86 7.98
N GLY A 60 -6.17 -9.80 7.10
CA GLY A 60 -7.14 -9.68 6.02
C GLY A 60 -8.30 -10.64 6.23
N LEU A 61 -9.51 -10.19 5.99
CA LEU A 61 -10.73 -10.99 5.94
C LEU A 61 -11.32 -10.90 4.54
N ILE A 62 -11.56 -12.05 3.90
CA ILE A 62 -12.31 -12.13 2.65
C ILE A 62 -13.60 -12.92 2.89
N VAL A 63 -14.74 -12.33 2.53
CA VAL A 63 -16.05 -12.99 2.58
C VAL A 63 -16.58 -13.10 1.15
N PRO A 64 -16.76 -14.32 0.62
CA PRO A 64 -17.38 -14.52 -0.68
C PRO A 64 -18.84 -14.05 -0.65
N ASP A 65 -19.30 -13.36 -1.70
CA ASP A 65 -20.71 -12.96 -1.80
C ASP A 65 -21.62 -14.17 -2.10
N SER A 66 -21.04 -15.25 -2.61
CA SER A 66 -21.72 -16.50 -2.90
C SER A 66 -20.78 -17.71 -2.71
N SER A 67 -20.35 -18.35 -3.79
CA SER A 67 -19.39 -19.45 -3.77
C SER A 67 -18.02 -18.96 -4.23
N VAL A 68 -16.95 -19.59 -3.72
CA VAL A 68 -15.59 -19.35 -4.18
C VAL A 68 -15.41 -20.01 -5.55
N ALA A 69 -15.68 -19.24 -6.62
CA ALA A 69 -15.57 -19.69 -8.00
C ALA A 69 -15.17 -18.52 -8.91
N VAL A 70 -14.47 -18.85 -10.00
CA VAL A 70 -14.01 -17.87 -10.99
C VAL A 70 -15.19 -17.04 -11.52
N GLY A 71 -15.03 -15.72 -11.52
CA GLY A 71 -16.06 -14.77 -11.93
C GLY A 71 -17.04 -14.37 -10.83
N ASN A 72 -17.02 -15.02 -9.66
CA ASN A 72 -17.79 -14.58 -8.51
C ASN A 72 -17.02 -13.51 -7.73
N THR A 73 -17.79 -12.69 -7.03
CA THR A 73 -17.29 -11.56 -6.25
C THR A 73 -17.12 -11.89 -4.77
N PHE A 74 -16.34 -11.04 -4.10
CA PHE A 74 -16.14 -11.08 -2.66
C PHE A 74 -15.97 -9.66 -2.11
N SER A 75 -16.20 -9.53 -0.82
CA SER A 75 -15.86 -8.36 -0.02
C SER A 75 -14.64 -8.65 0.85
N GLY A 76 -13.78 -7.64 1.02
CA GLY A 76 -12.52 -7.75 1.73
C GLY A 76 -12.30 -6.61 2.72
N TRP A 77 -11.63 -6.92 3.83
CA TRP A 77 -11.21 -5.96 4.86
C TRP A 77 -9.80 -6.25 5.31
N ILE A 78 -8.99 -5.22 5.51
CA ILE A 78 -7.61 -5.32 5.99
C ILE A 78 -7.41 -4.35 7.15
N GLN A 79 -6.70 -4.82 8.18
CA GLN A 79 -6.13 -4.00 9.24
C GLN A 79 -4.65 -4.37 9.40
N THR A 80 -3.78 -3.38 9.47
CA THR A 80 -2.36 -3.56 9.79
C THR A 80 -1.81 -2.31 10.48
N MET A 81 -0.53 -2.32 10.82
CA MET A 81 0.22 -1.19 11.36
C MET A 81 1.49 -0.94 10.56
N VAL A 82 2.06 0.26 10.71
CA VAL A 82 3.38 0.61 10.17
C VAL A 82 4.44 0.21 11.20
N ASN A 83 5.40 -0.60 10.76
CA ASN A 83 6.56 -1.00 11.55
C ASN A 83 7.71 0.00 11.42
N SER A 84 7.91 0.54 10.22
CA SER A 84 9.00 1.49 9.96
C SER A 84 8.78 2.31 8.70
N HIS A 85 9.63 3.31 8.53
CA HIS A 85 9.75 4.09 7.30
C HIS A 85 11.03 3.66 6.58
N ILE A 86 11.01 3.65 5.26
CA ILE A 86 12.15 3.23 4.45
C ILE A 86 12.51 4.31 3.44
N LEU A 87 13.81 4.54 3.24
CA LEU A 87 14.35 5.33 2.14
C LEU A 87 15.34 4.49 1.33
N GLY A 88 15.07 4.27 0.04
CA GLY A 88 16.02 3.55 -0.82
C GLY A 88 16.39 2.15 -0.31
N GLY A 89 15.47 1.49 0.40
CA GLY A 89 15.67 0.17 1.01
C GLY A 89 16.32 0.16 2.39
N THR A 90 16.63 1.33 2.97
CA THR A 90 17.15 1.43 4.35
C THR A 90 16.05 1.89 5.30
N GLY A 91 15.81 1.13 6.36
CA GLY A 91 14.87 1.49 7.41
C GLY A 91 15.34 2.69 8.23
N ILE A 92 14.39 3.53 8.63
CA ILE A 92 14.58 4.71 9.46
C ILE A 92 14.08 4.37 10.86
N SER A 93 14.96 4.56 11.85
CA SER A 93 14.60 4.32 13.25
C SER A 93 13.73 5.46 13.77
N VAL A 94 12.53 5.12 14.24
CA VAL A 94 11.59 6.05 14.88
C VAL A 94 11.19 5.45 16.24
N PRO A 95 11.96 5.72 17.31
CA PRO A 95 11.71 5.10 18.62
C PRO A 95 10.32 5.38 19.22
N GLN A 96 9.70 6.48 18.80
CA GLN A 96 8.35 6.88 19.21
C GLN A 96 7.23 6.16 18.45
N LEU A 97 7.54 5.45 17.35
CA LEU A 97 6.55 4.67 16.61
C LEU A 97 6.26 3.38 17.39
N ASN A 98 5.03 3.26 17.86
CA ASN A 98 4.53 2.12 18.59
C ASN A 98 4.02 1.06 17.62
N THR A 99 4.64 -0.12 17.67
CA THR A 99 4.30 -1.26 16.81
C THR A 99 3.69 -2.40 17.62
N THR A 100 3.26 -2.14 18.84
CA THR A 100 2.75 -3.14 19.79
C THR A 100 1.33 -2.87 20.26
N GLY A 101 0.73 -1.74 19.88
CA GLY A 101 -0.62 -1.33 20.29
C GLY A 101 -0.74 -1.06 21.80
N THR A 102 0.39 -0.82 22.48
CA THR A 102 0.44 -0.57 23.92
C THR A 102 1.69 0.24 24.28
N GLY A 103 1.58 1.17 25.22
CA GLY A 103 2.71 1.99 25.68
C GLY A 103 2.53 3.47 25.35
N GLY A 104 3.64 4.20 25.19
CA GLY A 104 3.66 5.61 24.77
C GLY A 104 4.12 5.79 23.33
N GLY A 105 4.22 7.06 22.90
CA GLY A 105 4.48 7.41 21.52
C GLY A 105 3.20 7.42 20.68
N PHE A 106 3.33 7.17 19.38
CA PHE A 106 2.20 7.14 18.45
C PHE A 106 2.19 5.86 17.66
N GLU A 107 1.02 5.47 17.17
CA GLU A 107 0.88 4.39 16.20
C GLU A 107 0.38 4.93 14.86
N LEU A 108 0.73 4.20 13.81
CA LEU A 108 0.16 4.37 12.49
C LEU A 108 -0.50 3.07 12.10
N THR A 109 -1.81 3.09 11.98
CA THR A 109 -2.59 1.93 11.55
C THR A 109 -3.09 2.14 10.13
N VAL A 110 -3.26 1.04 9.40
CA VAL A 110 -3.79 1.07 8.04
C VAL A 110 -5.01 0.18 8.00
N ILE A 111 -6.11 0.75 7.53
CA ILE A 111 -7.36 0.05 7.30
C ILE A 111 -7.72 0.11 5.83
N SER A 112 -8.31 -0.95 5.31
CA SER A 112 -8.81 -0.97 3.95
C SER A 112 -10.07 -1.82 3.84
N GLN A 113 -11.00 -1.35 3.02
CA GLN A 113 -12.17 -2.11 2.60
C GLN A 113 -12.18 -2.16 1.07
N PHE A 114 -12.43 -3.35 0.52
CA PHE A 114 -12.41 -3.55 -0.92
C PHE A 114 -13.41 -4.60 -1.39
N SER A 115 -13.64 -4.62 -2.69
CA SER A 115 -14.35 -5.68 -3.39
C SER A 115 -13.48 -6.19 -4.52
N GLY A 116 -13.65 -7.46 -4.85
CA GLY A 116 -12.89 -8.10 -5.90
C GLY A 116 -13.62 -9.27 -6.53
N THR A 117 -12.96 -9.84 -7.54
CA THR A 117 -13.47 -10.96 -8.31
C THR A 117 -12.45 -12.10 -8.30
N TYR A 118 -12.90 -13.32 -8.08
CA TYR A 118 -12.06 -14.50 -8.19
C TYR A 118 -11.68 -14.78 -9.64
N THR A 119 -10.41 -15.08 -9.88
CA THR A 119 -9.87 -15.36 -11.22
C THR A 119 -9.23 -16.75 -11.27
N SER A 120 -9.06 -17.27 -12.49
CA SER A 120 -8.31 -18.50 -12.71
C SER A 120 -6.87 -18.18 -13.07
N LEU A 121 -5.93 -18.87 -12.44
CA LEU A 121 -4.52 -18.82 -12.78
C LEU A 121 -4.08 -20.11 -13.48
N ILE A 122 -2.93 -20.03 -14.15
CA ILE A 122 -2.30 -21.18 -14.82
C ILE A 122 -2.10 -22.30 -13.79
N GLY A 123 -2.46 -23.53 -14.17
CA GLY A 123 -2.34 -24.70 -13.29
C GLY A 123 -3.52 -24.92 -12.35
N GLY A 124 -4.64 -24.20 -12.53
CA GLY A 124 -5.87 -24.40 -11.75
C GLY A 124 -5.83 -23.74 -10.36
N LEU A 125 -4.86 -22.87 -10.11
CA LEU A 125 -4.82 -22.05 -8.90
C LEU A 125 -5.90 -20.97 -8.97
N LEU A 126 -6.45 -20.63 -7.80
CA LEU A 126 -7.39 -19.53 -7.67
C LEU A 126 -6.61 -18.23 -7.44
N GLY A 127 -6.85 -17.26 -8.31
CA GLY A 127 -6.38 -15.89 -8.15
C GLY A 127 -7.53 -14.97 -7.78
N PHE A 128 -7.22 -13.69 -7.66
CA PHE A 128 -8.22 -12.64 -7.52
C PHE A 128 -7.74 -11.32 -8.12
N THR A 129 -8.70 -10.48 -8.48
CA THR A 129 -8.49 -9.06 -8.80
C THR A 129 -9.26 -8.21 -7.81
N ILE A 130 -8.72 -7.03 -7.50
CA ILE A 130 -9.40 -6.02 -6.70
C ILE A 130 -10.01 -5.01 -7.66
N ASP A 131 -11.32 -4.85 -7.58
CA ASP A 131 -12.10 -4.07 -8.52
C ASP A 131 -12.32 -2.65 -8.01
N SER A 132 -12.47 -2.48 -6.70
CA SER A 132 -12.58 -1.17 -6.05
C SER A 132 -12.36 -1.26 -4.53
N GLY A 133 -12.13 -0.12 -3.90
CA GLY A 133 -12.06 -0.03 -2.44
C GLY A 133 -11.44 1.28 -1.97
N THR A 134 -11.23 1.37 -0.67
CA THR A 134 -10.56 2.50 -0.01
C THR A 134 -9.48 1.98 0.92
N ALA A 135 -8.47 2.82 1.15
CA ALA A 135 -7.44 2.59 2.15
C ALA A 135 -7.18 3.90 2.90
N SER A 136 -6.99 3.79 4.21
CA SER A 136 -6.72 4.92 5.10
C SER A 136 -5.59 4.58 6.04
N MET A 137 -4.62 5.49 6.16
CA MET A 137 -3.64 5.52 7.22
C MET A 137 -4.15 6.44 8.34
N MET A 138 -4.29 5.86 9.51
CA MET A 138 -4.74 6.51 10.73
C MET A 138 -3.53 6.81 11.60
N PHE A 139 -3.49 8.02 12.14
CA PHE A 139 -2.54 8.45 13.14
C PHE A 139 -3.21 8.49 14.50
N ASP A 140 -2.61 7.85 15.51
CA ASP A 140 -3.08 7.90 16.89
C ASP A 140 -1.92 8.09 17.87
N SER A 141 -2.04 9.09 18.75
CA SER A 141 -1.11 9.37 19.86
C SER A 141 -1.38 8.52 21.10
N ASN A 142 -2.39 7.65 21.06
CA ASN A 142 -2.74 6.78 22.19
C ASN A 142 -2.73 5.30 21.77
N PRO A 143 -1.52 4.70 21.59
CA PRO A 143 -1.39 3.36 21.04
C PRO A 143 -2.24 2.31 21.74
N ASN A 144 -3.12 1.68 20.99
CA ASN A 144 -4.15 0.80 21.52
C ASN A 144 -4.65 -0.27 20.51
N PHE A 145 -4.04 -0.40 19.32
CA PHE A 145 -4.50 -1.39 18.35
C PHE A 145 -4.46 -2.81 18.92
N SER A 146 -5.49 -3.60 18.62
CA SER A 146 -5.59 -4.99 19.06
C SER A 146 -6.31 -5.83 18.02
N PHE A 147 -5.59 -6.78 17.43
CA PHE A 147 -6.20 -7.77 16.52
C PHE A 147 -7.16 -8.71 17.24
N ALA A 148 -6.90 -9.02 18.52
CA ALA A 148 -7.77 -9.90 19.29
C ALA A 148 -9.14 -9.24 19.58
N ASN A 149 -9.14 -7.94 19.85
CA ASN A 149 -10.38 -7.22 20.21
C ASN A 149 -10.97 -6.43 19.03
N ASP A 150 -10.31 -6.42 17.87
CA ASP A 150 -10.72 -5.60 16.72
C ASP A 150 -10.92 -4.11 17.06
N THR A 151 -9.98 -3.56 17.85
CA THR A 151 -10.00 -2.16 18.33
C THR A 151 -8.74 -1.41 17.94
N GLY A 152 -8.79 -0.07 17.97
CA GLY A 152 -7.62 0.82 17.84
C GLY A 152 -7.12 1.07 16.41
N PHE A 153 -7.62 0.34 15.41
CA PHE A 153 -7.18 0.56 14.03
C PHE A 153 -7.82 1.78 13.34
N SER A 154 -8.86 2.37 13.91
CA SER A 154 -9.68 3.40 13.23
C SER A 154 -10.21 4.51 14.12
N ASP A 155 -9.75 4.61 15.36
CA ASP A 155 -10.13 5.63 16.35
C ASP A 155 -9.20 6.86 16.35
N GLY A 156 -8.08 6.79 15.64
CA GLY A 156 -7.22 7.93 15.34
C GLY A 156 -7.74 8.88 14.24
N ASN A 157 -6.84 9.76 13.77
CA ASN A 157 -7.10 10.72 12.71
C ASN A 157 -6.55 10.23 11.37
N ALA A 158 -7.38 10.24 10.32
CA ALA A 158 -6.91 9.87 8.98
C ALA A 158 -5.97 10.95 8.42
N ILE A 159 -4.73 10.57 8.12
CA ILE A 159 -3.70 11.48 7.59
C ILE A 159 -3.37 11.21 6.11
N LEU A 160 -3.65 9.99 5.64
CA LEU A 160 -3.50 9.60 4.24
C LEU A 160 -4.64 8.66 3.84
N THR A 161 -5.53 9.09 2.96
CA THR A 161 -6.70 8.31 2.50
C THR A 161 -6.75 8.30 0.99
N GLY A 162 -7.08 7.17 0.39
CA GLY A 162 -7.20 7.02 -1.05
C GLY A 162 -8.13 5.90 -1.49
N GLY A 163 -8.35 5.84 -2.80
CA GLY A 163 -9.05 4.75 -3.46
C GLY A 163 -8.08 3.67 -3.95
N ILE A 164 -8.52 2.41 -3.92
CA ILE A 164 -7.84 1.33 -4.63
C ILE A 164 -8.18 1.47 -6.11
N THR A 165 -7.15 1.65 -6.93
CA THR A 165 -7.26 1.86 -8.39
C THR A 165 -7.06 0.58 -9.19
N GLY A 166 -6.60 -0.48 -8.52
CA GLY A 166 -6.48 -1.82 -9.06
C GLY A 166 -5.64 -2.69 -8.14
N GLY A 167 -5.71 -3.99 -8.32
CA GLY A 167 -4.89 -4.93 -7.59
C GLY A 167 -5.13 -6.35 -8.07
N SER A 168 -4.17 -7.22 -7.79
CA SER A 168 -4.31 -8.64 -8.08
C SER A 168 -3.41 -9.46 -7.19
N GLY A 169 -3.82 -10.68 -6.93
CA GLY A 169 -3.04 -11.60 -6.13
C GLY A 169 -3.48 -13.04 -6.33
N PHE A 170 -2.83 -13.90 -5.57
CA PHE A 170 -3.18 -15.32 -5.49
C PHE A 170 -2.80 -15.87 -4.14
N VAL A 171 -3.53 -16.90 -3.71
CA VAL A 171 -3.18 -17.69 -2.53
C VAL A 171 -3.31 -19.16 -2.88
N ASN A 172 -2.27 -19.93 -2.59
CA ASN A 172 -2.34 -21.38 -2.68
C ASN A 172 -2.74 -21.97 -1.34
N MET A 173 -4.02 -22.30 -1.21
CA MET A 173 -4.61 -22.84 0.01
C MET A 173 -4.04 -24.18 0.47
N ASN A 174 -3.40 -24.95 -0.42
CA ASN A 174 -2.80 -26.22 -0.05
C ASN A 174 -1.47 -26.05 0.70
N VAL A 175 -0.78 -24.93 0.50
CA VAL A 175 0.50 -24.61 1.17
C VAL A 175 0.39 -23.45 2.14
N GLY A 176 -0.69 -22.66 2.07
CA GLY A 176 -0.96 -21.55 2.97
C GLY A 176 -0.19 -20.27 2.65
N TYR A 177 0.29 -20.10 1.41
CA TYR A 177 1.06 -18.91 1.01
C TYR A 177 0.53 -18.27 -0.26
N GLY A 178 0.69 -16.96 -0.35
CA GLY A 178 0.26 -16.15 -1.48
C GLY A 178 0.97 -14.80 -1.54
N PHE A 179 0.62 -14.04 -2.57
CA PHE A 179 1.11 -12.68 -2.76
C PHE A 179 0.02 -11.82 -3.39
N GLU A 180 0.07 -10.53 -3.10
CA GLU A 180 -0.83 -9.54 -3.63
C GLU A 180 -0.08 -8.23 -3.92
N ALA A 181 -0.50 -7.58 -5.00
CA ALA A 181 -0.10 -6.23 -5.34
C ALA A 181 -1.33 -5.34 -5.48
N VAL A 182 -1.30 -4.17 -4.84
CA VAL A 182 -2.40 -3.20 -4.84
C VAL A 182 -1.87 -1.84 -5.26
N SER A 183 -2.58 -1.18 -6.18
CA SER A 183 -2.32 0.19 -6.61
C SER A 183 -3.30 1.13 -5.95
N LEU A 184 -2.77 2.15 -5.27
CA LEU A 184 -3.52 3.16 -4.54
C LEU A 184 -3.45 4.49 -5.28
N GLY A 185 -4.57 5.19 -5.34
CA GLY A 185 -4.67 6.58 -5.77
C GLY A 185 -5.07 7.47 -4.60
N PHE A 186 -4.23 8.44 -4.27
CA PHE A 186 -4.48 9.46 -3.25
C PHE A 186 -4.91 10.78 -3.90
N THR A 187 -5.72 10.68 -4.95
CA THR A 187 -6.32 11.82 -5.66
C THR A 187 -7.83 11.64 -5.80
N GLY A 188 -8.55 12.75 -5.93
CA GLY A 188 -10.01 12.76 -6.07
C GLY A 188 -10.76 13.03 -4.76
N ALA A 189 -12.09 12.85 -4.79
CA ALA A 189 -12.98 13.34 -3.73
C ALA A 189 -12.84 12.64 -2.37
N LEU A 190 -12.27 11.43 -2.35
CA LEU A 190 -12.03 10.64 -1.14
C LEU A 190 -10.58 10.76 -0.64
N ALA A 191 -9.75 11.51 -1.36
CA ALA A 191 -8.33 11.60 -1.05
C ALA A 191 -8.05 12.57 0.08
N VAL A 192 -7.24 12.12 1.03
CA VAL A 192 -6.67 12.96 2.08
C VAL A 192 -5.16 12.78 2.01
N VAL A 193 -4.42 13.88 1.89
CA VAL A 193 -2.98 13.94 2.15
C VAL A 193 -2.81 15.12 3.09
N ASP A 194 -2.67 14.88 4.39
CA ASP A 194 -2.63 15.96 5.37
C ASP A 194 -1.37 16.84 5.14
N PRO A 195 -1.53 18.12 4.74
CA PRO A 195 -0.39 18.97 4.41
C PRO A 195 0.39 19.44 5.64
N ASN A 196 -0.14 19.29 6.86
CA ASN A 196 0.59 19.55 8.09
C ASN A 196 1.54 18.40 8.41
N VAL A 197 1.15 17.17 8.05
CA VAL A 197 1.97 15.98 8.24
C VAL A 197 2.99 15.86 7.10
N TYR A 198 2.56 15.89 5.84
CA TYR A 198 3.43 15.54 4.71
C TYR A 198 4.12 16.74 4.06
N SER A 199 5.44 16.65 3.92
CA SER A 199 6.27 17.64 3.21
C SER A 199 7.22 16.96 2.21
N PRO A 200 7.06 17.14 0.89
CA PRO A 200 5.98 17.89 0.24
C PRO A 200 4.65 17.12 0.29
N SER A 201 3.52 17.84 0.36
CA SER A 201 2.17 17.25 0.34
C SER A 201 1.70 16.80 -1.06
N THR A 202 2.64 16.43 -1.92
CA THR A 202 2.42 16.06 -3.33
C THR A 202 2.46 14.54 -3.54
N ILE A 203 1.77 13.79 -2.68
CA ILE A 203 1.60 12.34 -2.82
C ILE A 203 0.41 12.09 -3.77
N ASP A 204 0.62 11.31 -4.83
CA ASP A 204 -0.41 10.98 -5.84
C ASP A 204 -1.06 9.63 -5.61
N GLY A 205 -0.32 8.71 -5.02
CA GLY A 205 -0.69 7.31 -4.93
C GLY A 205 0.41 6.47 -4.28
N GLY A 206 0.34 5.17 -4.54
CA GLY A 206 1.41 4.25 -4.18
C GLY A 206 1.13 2.83 -4.64
N THR A 207 2.13 1.98 -4.56
CA THR A 207 1.99 0.54 -4.79
C THR A 207 2.26 -0.18 -3.48
N ALA A 208 1.27 -0.93 -3.00
CA ALA A 208 1.41 -1.84 -1.89
C ALA A 208 1.70 -3.25 -2.39
N LEU A 209 2.61 -3.95 -1.71
CA LEU A 209 2.93 -5.35 -1.96
C LEU A 209 2.81 -6.11 -0.65
N PHE A 210 2.02 -7.18 -0.65
CA PHE A 210 1.80 -8.04 0.50
C PHE A 210 2.22 -9.47 0.20
N SER A 211 2.92 -10.06 1.15
CA SER A 211 2.97 -11.51 1.33
C SER A 211 1.74 -11.93 2.13
N ILE A 212 1.15 -13.06 1.73
CA ILE A 212 -0.06 -13.61 2.34
C ILE A 212 0.29 -14.95 2.97
N THR A 213 -0.10 -15.12 4.24
CA THR A 213 -0.07 -16.41 4.93
C THR A 213 -1.49 -16.79 5.33
N ALA A 214 -1.97 -17.94 4.87
CA ALA A 214 -3.23 -18.51 5.31
C ALA A 214 -2.99 -19.59 6.37
N LEU A 215 -4.02 -19.84 7.18
CA LEU A 215 -4.00 -20.97 8.12
C LEU A 215 -3.83 -22.28 7.35
N GLY A 216 -2.79 -23.04 7.68
CA GLY A 216 -2.45 -24.28 7.01
C GLY A 216 -1.59 -25.17 7.90
N PRO A 217 -1.37 -26.44 7.51
CA PRO A 217 -0.66 -27.43 8.33
C PRO A 217 0.83 -27.11 8.54
N PHE A 218 1.38 -26.15 7.79
CA PHE A 218 2.81 -25.80 7.79
C PHE A 218 3.07 -24.32 8.06
N THR A 219 2.05 -23.54 8.41
CA THR A 219 2.16 -22.09 8.62
C THR A 219 1.98 -21.72 10.09
N SER A 220 2.73 -20.72 10.54
CA SER A 220 2.54 -20.10 11.85
C SER A 220 1.79 -18.81 11.64
N THR A 221 0.57 -18.71 12.17
CA THR A 221 -0.29 -17.54 12.01
C THR A 221 -0.72 -16.98 13.36
N PRO A 222 0.17 -16.23 14.07
CA PRO A 222 -0.12 -15.68 15.39
C PRO A 222 -1.24 -14.64 15.40
N VAL A 223 -1.35 -13.78 14.39
CA VAL A 223 -2.41 -12.76 14.27
C VAL A 223 -3.75 -13.41 13.96
N ILE A 224 -3.81 -14.41 13.06
CA ILE A 224 -5.04 -15.20 12.85
C ILE A 224 -5.47 -15.86 14.17
N SER A 225 -4.51 -16.40 14.94
CA SER A 225 -4.80 -17.03 16.24
C SER A 225 -5.35 -16.03 17.25
N GLN A 226 -4.84 -14.79 17.27
CA GLN A 226 -5.37 -13.71 18.11
C GLN A 226 -6.80 -13.37 17.74
N VAL A 227 -7.10 -13.19 16.44
CA VAL A 227 -8.43 -12.85 15.95
C VAL A 227 -9.44 -13.95 16.29
N ILE A 228 -9.11 -15.21 15.99
CA ILE A 228 -9.98 -16.36 16.31
C ILE A 228 -10.19 -16.53 17.82
N GLY A 229 -9.15 -16.26 18.62
CA GLY A 229 -9.20 -16.38 20.07
C GLY A 229 -9.90 -15.22 20.79
N GLY A 230 -10.11 -14.10 20.10
CA GLY A 230 -10.81 -12.93 20.59
C GLY A 230 -12.19 -12.76 19.96
N ASP A 231 -12.45 -11.59 19.38
CA ASP A 231 -13.78 -11.20 18.87
C ASP A 231 -14.13 -11.84 17.52
N ASN A 232 -13.16 -12.51 16.87
CA ASN A 232 -13.33 -13.21 15.60
C ASN A 232 -13.94 -12.31 14.51
N SER A 233 -13.46 -11.08 14.43
CA SER A 233 -13.86 -10.07 13.46
C SER A 233 -12.66 -9.26 12.94
N VAL A 234 -12.88 -8.62 11.79
CA VAL A 234 -11.96 -7.63 11.20
C VAL A 234 -12.78 -6.42 10.78
N MET A 235 -12.46 -5.24 11.32
CA MET A 235 -13.22 -3.99 11.11
C MET A 235 -14.71 -4.14 11.43
N GLY A 236 -15.06 -4.90 12.47
CA GLY A 236 -16.43 -5.20 12.89
C GLY A 236 -17.14 -6.25 12.03
N ASN A 237 -16.49 -6.85 11.04
CA ASN A 237 -17.07 -7.88 10.18
C ASN A 237 -16.69 -9.27 10.70
N SER A 238 -17.70 -10.12 10.94
CA SER A 238 -17.48 -11.47 11.48
C SER A 238 -16.70 -12.36 10.52
N ALA A 239 -15.69 -13.05 11.03
CA ALA A 239 -14.87 -13.98 10.27
C ALA A 239 -15.50 -15.38 10.11
N VAL A 240 -16.66 -15.66 10.73
CA VAL A 240 -17.27 -17.01 10.76
C VAL A 240 -17.52 -17.61 9.37
N ASN A 241 -17.95 -16.79 8.41
CA ASN A 241 -18.22 -17.22 7.03
C ASN A 241 -17.17 -16.72 6.04
N GLY A 242 -16.07 -16.16 6.55
CA GLY A 242 -15.00 -15.63 5.74
C GLY A 242 -13.73 -16.44 5.89
N GLN A 243 -12.71 -15.96 5.22
CA GLN A 243 -11.39 -16.50 5.27
C GLN A 243 -10.40 -15.45 5.78
N LEU A 244 -9.65 -15.83 6.81
CA LEU A 244 -8.62 -15.01 7.40
C LEU A 244 -7.26 -15.25 6.73
N PHE A 245 -6.52 -14.17 6.58
CA PHE A 245 -5.19 -14.13 6.01
C PHE A 245 -4.31 -13.22 6.84
N GLU A 246 -3.12 -13.70 7.17
CA GLU A 246 -2.06 -12.84 7.67
C GLU A 246 -1.35 -12.16 6.52
N LEU A 247 -1.06 -10.88 6.71
CA LEU A 247 -0.46 -10.01 5.71
C LEU A 247 0.82 -9.41 6.28
N ASP A 248 1.86 -9.34 5.46
CA ASP A 248 3.08 -8.58 5.76
C ASP A 248 3.55 -7.95 4.45
N GLY A 249 3.82 -6.66 4.46
CA GLY A 249 4.01 -5.93 3.23
C GLY A 249 4.55 -4.53 3.40
N LYS A 250 4.53 -3.78 2.30
CA LYS A 250 5.01 -2.40 2.25
C LYS A 250 4.21 -1.59 1.27
N LEU A 251 4.18 -0.28 1.45
CA LEU A 251 3.60 0.69 0.54
C LEU A 251 4.68 1.67 0.08
N GLN A 252 5.04 1.62 -1.20
CA GLN A 252 5.89 2.63 -1.82
C GLN A 252 5.03 3.78 -2.35
N LEU A 253 5.31 5.00 -1.91
CA LEU A 253 4.55 6.20 -2.30
C LEU A 253 5.01 6.74 -3.64
N THR A 254 4.08 7.30 -4.41
CA THR A 254 4.37 7.93 -5.70
C THR A 254 4.02 9.41 -5.67
N ALA A 255 4.88 10.24 -6.27
CA ALA A 255 4.68 11.68 -6.32
C ALA A 255 3.72 12.08 -7.44
N VAL A 256 3.02 13.21 -7.25
CA VAL A 256 2.24 13.85 -8.32
C VAL A 256 3.19 14.22 -9.46
N PRO A 257 2.95 13.74 -10.70
CA PRO A 257 3.79 14.12 -11.84
C PRO A 257 3.81 15.64 -11.99
N VAL A 258 4.99 16.24 -11.92
CA VAL A 258 5.15 17.68 -12.19
C VAL A 258 4.76 17.92 -13.65
N PRO A 259 3.82 18.83 -13.96
CA PRO A 259 3.37 19.07 -15.32
C PRO A 259 4.56 19.35 -16.25
N THR A 260 4.57 18.71 -17.43
CA THR A 260 5.62 18.88 -18.45
C THR A 260 5.85 20.36 -18.81
N SER A 261 4.82 21.21 -18.68
CA SER A 261 4.91 22.65 -18.87
C SER A 261 5.85 23.35 -17.88
N ALA A 262 5.96 22.90 -16.63
CA ALA A 262 6.90 23.45 -15.67
C ALA A 262 8.36 23.14 -16.05
N TRP A 263 8.62 21.94 -16.57
CA TRP A 263 9.93 21.55 -17.12
C TRP A 263 10.27 22.31 -18.41
N LEU A 264 9.29 22.50 -19.30
CA LEU A 264 9.45 23.29 -20.52
C LEU A 264 9.69 24.77 -20.22
N PHE A 265 9.02 25.31 -19.20
CA PHE A 265 9.25 26.67 -18.73
C PHE A 265 10.66 26.85 -18.15
N LEU A 266 11.10 25.96 -17.26
CA LEU A 266 12.44 26.00 -16.68
C LEU A 266 13.55 25.83 -17.74
N SER A 267 13.38 24.88 -18.66
CA SER A 267 14.34 24.70 -19.77
C SER A 267 14.35 25.88 -20.74
N GLY A 268 13.19 26.48 -21.03
CA GLY A 268 13.09 27.72 -21.81
C GLY A 268 13.80 28.90 -21.14
N MET A 269 13.65 29.05 -19.83
CA MET A 269 14.29 30.12 -19.04
C MET A 269 15.81 29.95 -19.00
N MET A 270 16.30 28.73 -18.82
CA MET A 270 17.74 28.41 -18.87
C MET A 270 18.32 28.60 -20.27
N GLY A 271 17.56 28.29 -21.32
CA GLY A 271 17.93 28.58 -22.71
C GLY A 271 18.12 30.08 -22.96
N LEU A 272 17.22 30.93 -22.44
CA LEU A 272 17.30 32.39 -22.56
C LEU A 272 18.52 32.98 -21.82
N LEU A 273 18.91 32.41 -20.68
CA LEU A 273 20.11 32.83 -19.93
C LEU A 273 21.42 32.49 -20.66
N ALA A 274 21.46 31.39 -21.43
CA ALA A 274 22.62 31.02 -22.23
C ALA A 274 22.91 31.99 -23.40
N PHE A 275 21.90 32.71 -23.90
CA PHE A 275 22.05 33.71 -24.96
C PHE A 275 22.49 35.10 -24.48
N ASN A 276 22.58 35.34 -23.17
CA ASN A 276 22.97 36.65 -22.61
C ASN A 276 24.48 36.82 -22.32
N ARG A 277 25.35 35.94 -22.84
CA ARG A 277 26.79 36.23 -22.88
C ARG A 277 27.06 37.33 -23.91
N LYS A 278 26.98 38.59 -23.45
CA LYS A 278 27.42 39.79 -24.16
C LYS A 278 28.77 39.53 -24.82
N LYS A 279 28.84 39.69 -26.14
CA LYS A 279 30.12 39.83 -26.85
C LYS A 279 30.91 40.95 -26.16
N PRO A 280 32.17 40.74 -25.76
CA PRO A 280 33.03 41.86 -25.40
C PRO A 280 33.18 42.74 -26.65
N LEU A 281 32.96 44.04 -26.47
CA LEU A 281 33.30 45.06 -27.46
C LEU A 281 34.80 44.94 -27.75
N ALA A 282 35.14 44.53 -28.97
CA ALA A 282 36.50 44.67 -29.49
C ALA A 282 36.72 46.15 -29.85
N ALA A 283 37.85 46.68 -29.37
CA ALA A 283 38.38 48.00 -29.69
C ALA A 283 38.84 48.10 -31.16
#